data_AF-A2DFF4-F1
#
_entry.id   AF-A2DFF4-F1
#
_cell.length_a   1.000
_cell.length_b   1.000
_cell.length_c   1.000
_cell.angle_alpha   90.00
_cell.angle_beta   90.00
_cell.angle_gamma   90.00
#
_symmetry.space_group_name_H-M   'P 1'
#
loop_
_entity.id
_entity.type
_entity.pdbx_description
1 polymer ?
#
loop_
_entity_poly.entity_id
_entity_poly.type
_entity_poly.pdbx_seq_one_letter_code
_entity_poly.pdbx_strand_id
1 'polypeptide(L)'
;MASFAQKIVQDTQKVNEQKTIMANPLSVITPGNDCSKKIFNFYLDTCFVKLSTINQLIKYIDYVKLKDISIRYNSRKWFSICVICEINENDFLVSDLHHSAFKLTCKHKLPYKVFDVLIISCAFVNYNIIRITDPKQIKRLGHCDKIIKCGRCDPTNKKCSQYIDSRDGTNCDYHTTQSFMEAGQDRQLLKQTTLPYANELPDSMIPNEDEDLKYVSRDDSAAIKAYLESHKYGRSAKLVHAIQLQNSPVIGKGFKSGDEIRL
;
A
#
# COMPACT_ATOMS: atom_id res chain seq x y z
N MET A 1 41.75 -8.05 -15.16
CA MET A 1 40.82 -7.47 -16.17
C MET A 1 40.25 -8.62 -16.98
N ALA A 2 38.93 -8.82 -17.01
CA ALA A 2 38.32 -9.88 -17.82
C ALA A 2 38.58 -9.61 -19.31
N SER A 3 38.99 -10.65 -20.05
CA SER A 3 39.32 -10.55 -21.48
C SER A 3 38.09 -10.13 -22.29
N PHE A 4 38.28 -9.39 -23.39
CA PHE A 4 37.20 -8.95 -24.28
C PHE A 4 36.33 -10.12 -24.77
N ALA A 5 36.93 -11.28 -25.02
CA ALA A 5 36.21 -12.50 -25.38
C ALA A 5 35.30 -13.02 -24.25
N GLN A 6 35.74 -12.90 -22.98
CA GLN A 6 34.91 -13.26 -21.82
C GLN A 6 33.70 -12.33 -21.68
N LYS A 7 33.85 -11.03 -22.00
CA LYS A 7 32.72 -10.09 -22.02
C LYS A 7 31.70 -10.43 -23.10
N ILE A 8 32.15 -10.74 -24.33
CA ILE A 8 31.25 -11.12 -25.44
C ILE A 8 30.46 -12.40 -25.10
N VAL A 9 31.09 -13.40 -24.51
CA VAL A 9 30.42 -14.64 -24.11
C VAL A 9 29.36 -14.37 -23.04
N GLN A 10 29.67 -13.53 -22.04
CA GLN A 10 28.71 -13.13 -21.01
C GLN A 10 27.53 -12.34 -21.57
N ASP A 11 27.76 -11.43 -22.51
CA ASP A 11 26.69 -10.65 -23.14
C ASP A 11 25.80 -11.54 -24.03
N THR A 12 26.40 -12.49 -24.75
CA THR A 12 25.64 -13.46 -25.56
C THR A 12 24.77 -14.37 -24.68
N GLN A 13 25.28 -14.80 -23.53
CA GLN A 13 24.52 -15.58 -22.55
C GLN A 13 23.34 -14.79 -21.99
N LYS A 14 23.54 -13.52 -21.60
CA LYS A 14 22.46 -12.64 -21.11
C LYS A 14 21.35 -12.43 -22.15
N VAL A 15 21.71 -12.25 -23.42
CA VAL A 15 20.74 -12.10 -24.52
C VAL A 15 19.95 -13.39 -24.72
N ASN A 16 20.59 -14.56 -24.63
CA ASN A 16 19.91 -15.85 -24.76
C ASN A 16 18.99 -16.14 -23.58
N GLU A 17 19.41 -15.80 -22.36
CA GLU A 17 18.56 -15.85 -21.17
C GLU A 17 17.32 -14.99 -21.37
N GLN A 18 17.49 -13.71 -21.73
CA GLN A 18 16.36 -12.80 -21.98
C GLN A 18 15.39 -13.34 -23.03
N LYS A 19 15.88 -13.86 -24.16
CA LYS A 19 15.03 -14.48 -25.20
C LYS A 19 14.22 -15.66 -24.66
N THR A 20 14.84 -16.50 -23.82
CA THR A 20 14.19 -17.66 -23.21
C THR A 20 13.07 -17.23 -22.26
N ILE A 21 13.33 -16.22 -21.43
CA ILE A 21 12.36 -15.67 -20.46
C ILE A 21 11.18 -15.04 -21.19
N MET A 22 11.43 -14.26 -22.25
CA MET A 22 10.37 -13.64 -23.04
C MET A 22 9.50 -14.67 -23.79
N ALA A 23 10.08 -15.81 -24.17
CA ALA A 23 9.35 -16.91 -24.79
C ALA A 23 8.45 -17.64 -23.79
N ASN A 24 8.97 -17.97 -22.60
CA ASN A 24 8.23 -18.63 -21.54
C ASN A 24 8.48 -17.97 -20.16
N PRO A 25 7.69 -16.94 -19.81
CA PRO A 25 7.89 -16.11 -18.61
C PRO A 25 8.04 -16.92 -17.32
N LEU A 26 7.15 -17.88 -17.10
CA LEU A 26 7.06 -18.61 -15.83
C LEU A 26 8.07 -19.76 -15.72
N SER A 27 8.88 -20.01 -16.75
CA SER A 27 9.93 -21.04 -16.73
C SER A 27 11.05 -20.74 -15.72
N VAL A 28 11.31 -19.46 -15.46
CA VAL A 28 12.34 -18.98 -14.51
C VAL A 28 11.92 -19.23 -13.06
N ILE A 29 10.62 -19.35 -12.81
CA ILE A 29 10.11 -19.47 -11.45
C ILE A 29 10.44 -20.87 -10.93
N THR A 30 11.40 -20.95 -10.01
CA THR A 30 11.81 -22.22 -9.43
C THR A 30 10.99 -22.56 -8.18
N PRO A 31 10.66 -23.84 -7.96
CA PRO A 31 10.06 -24.28 -6.70
C PRO A 31 10.94 -23.92 -5.49
N GLY A 32 10.30 -23.59 -4.38
CA GLY A 32 10.97 -23.36 -3.10
C GLY A 32 10.05 -22.76 -2.04
N ASN A 33 10.46 -22.85 -0.78
CA ASN A 33 9.64 -22.49 0.37
C ASN A 33 10.25 -21.28 1.10
N ASP A 34 10.31 -20.13 0.44
CA ASP A 34 10.66 -18.86 1.09
C ASP A 34 9.39 -18.22 1.66
N CYS A 35 8.86 -18.77 2.75
CA CYS A 35 7.73 -18.20 3.47
C CYS A 35 8.21 -17.04 4.34
N SER A 36 7.79 -15.80 4.07
CA SER A 36 7.76 -14.67 5.03
C SER A 36 7.68 -13.24 4.43
N LYS A 37 7.23 -13.01 3.18
CA LYS A 37 7.21 -11.64 2.63
C LYS A 37 5.93 -11.32 1.87
N LYS A 38 5.42 -10.10 2.09
CA LYS A 38 4.41 -9.45 1.25
C LYS A 38 5.00 -9.27 -0.15
N ILE A 39 4.27 -9.69 -1.18
CA ILE A 39 4.69 -9.68 -2.59
C ILE A 39 3.59 -9.01 -3.40
N PHE A 40 3.89 -7.85 -4.01
CA PHE A 40 2.93 -7.09 -4.84
C PHE A 40 1.53 -6.96 -4.21
N ASN A 41 1.49 -6.78 -2.88
CA ASN A 41 0.30 -6.69 -2.01
C ASN A 41 -0.30 -7.99 -1.45
N PHE A 42 0.19 -9.16 -1.86
CA PHE A 42 -0.26 -10.42 -1.29
C PHE A 42 0.67 -10.87 -0.16
N TYR A 43 0.08 -11.27 0.95
CA TYR A 43 0.78 -12.06 1.95
C TYR A 43 0.56 -13.55 1.65
N LEU A 44 1.60 -14.35 1.83
CA LEU A 44 1.56 -15.79 1.59
C LEU A 44 1.81 -16.52 2.90
N ASP A 45 0.87 -17.36 3.31
CA ASP A 45 1.01 -18.24 4.48
C ASP A 45 1.81 -19.49 4.10
N THR A 46 1.63 -19.96 2.86
CA THR A 46 2.52 -20.95 2.23
C THR A 46 3.04 -20.43 0.89
N CYS A 47 4.34 -20.59 0.66
CA CYS A 47 5.01 -20.29 -0.61
C CYS A 47 5.40 -21.60 -1.29
N PHE A 48 5.17 -21.70 -2.60
CA PHE A 48 5.62 -22.84 -3.43
C PHE A 48 6.78 -22.47 -4.35
N VAL A 49 7.16 -21.19 -4.39
CA VAL A 49 8.19 -20.66 -5.28
C VAL A 49 9.22 -19.83 -4.51
N LYS A 50 10.44 -19.77 -5.03
CA LYS A 50 11.50 -18.88 -4.52
C LYS A 50 11.23 -17.44 -4.94
N LEU A 51 11.13 -16.52 -3.98
CA LEU A 51 10.79 -15.12 -4.25
C LEU A 51 11.83 -14.39 -5.09
N SER A 52 13.09 -14.80 -5.00
CA SER A 52 14.19 -14.27 -5.82
C SER A 52 13.93 -14.44 -7.33
N THR A 53 13.20 -15.49 -7.73
CA THR A 53 12.87 -15.73 -9.14
C THR A 53 11.78 -14.81 -9.67
N ILE A 54 10.89 -14.33 -8.80
CA ILE A 54 9.90 -13.30 -9.18
C ILE A 54 10.63 -11.99 -9.48
N ASN A 55 11.64 -11.64 -8.68
CA ASN A 55 12.45 -10.44 -8.95
C ASN A 55 13.22 -10.51 -10.27
N GLN A 56 13.58 -11.70 -10.74
CA GLN A 56 14.16 -11.87 -12.07
C GLN A 56 13.11 -11.62 -13.16
N LEU A 57 11.88 -12.10 -12.97
CA LEU A 57 10.79 -11.89 -13.92
C LEU A 57 10.51 -10.41 -14.17
N ILE A 58 10.48 -9.60 -13.11
CA ILE A 58 10.27 -8.14 -13.16
C ILE A 58 11.28 -7.43 -14.07
N LYS A 59 12.52 -7.95 -14.15
CA LYS A 59 13.57 -7.32 -14.97
C LYS A 59 13.30 -7.42 -16.46
N TYR A 60 12.52 -8.43 -16.89
CA TYR A 60 12.36 -8.77 -18.30
C TYR A 60 10.93 -8.61 -18.80
N ILE A 61 9.94 -8.62 -17.90
CA ILE A 61 8.52 -8.62 -18.25
C ILE A 61 7.78 -7.64 -17.36
N ASP A 62 6.89 -6.87 -17.97
CA ASP A 62 6.10 -5.87 -17.26
C ASP A 62 5.11 -6.52 -16.30
N TYR A 63 5.17 -6.10 -15.03
CA TYR A 63 4.11 -6.38 -14.07
C TYR A 63 2.93 -5.45 -14.31
N VAL A 64 1.75 -6.02 -14.52
CA VAL A 64 0.50 -5.29 -14.74
C VAL A 64 -0.47 -5.66 -13.64
N LYS A 65 -1.01 -4.68 -12.91
CA LYS A 65 -2.04 -4.91 -11.90
C LYS A 65 -3.31 -5.42 -12.57
N LEU A 66 -4.04 -6.30 -11.91
CA LEU A 66 -5.23 -6.95 -12.48
C LEU A 66 -6.26 -5.90 -12.98
N LYS A 67 -6.51 -4.84 -12.21
CA LYS A 67 -7.37 -3.71 -12.61
C LYS A 67 -6.97 -2.98 -13.90
N ASP A 68 -5.67 -3.02 -14.26
CA ASP A 68 -5.12 -2.28 -15.40
C ASP A 68 -5.05 -3.17 -16.66
N ILE A 69 -5.35 -4.46 -16.52
CA ILE A 69 -5.37 -5.42 -17.62
C ILE A 69 -6.53 -5.12 -18.57
N SER A 70 -6.21 -5.12 -19.86
CA SER A 70 -7.16 -4.89 -20.94
C SER A 70 -6.72 -5.60 -22.22
N ILE A 71 -7.58 -5.63 -23.23
CA ILE A 71 -7.33 -6.27 -24.54
C ILE A 71 -6.01 -5.81 -25.19
N ARG A 72 -5.54 -4.59 -24.87
CA ARG A 72 -4.26 -4.03 -25.35
C ARG A 72 -3.03 -4.86 -24.97
N TYR A 73 -3.15 -5.73 -23.97
CA TYR A 73 -2.07 -6.59 -23.51
C TYR A 73 -1.99 -7.93 -24.26
N ASN A 74 -2.92 -8.23 -25.18
CA ASN A 74 -2.88 -9.46 -25.99
C ASN A 74 -1.67 -9.53 -26.93
N SER A 75 -1.11 -8.39 -27.34
CA SER A 75 0.08 -8.29 -28.18
C SER A 75 1.36 -7.99 -27.40
N ARG A 76 1.30 -7.93 -26.07
CA ARG A 76 2.42 -7.55 -25.19
C ARG A 76 2.84 -8.69 -24.30
N LYS A 77 4.08 -8.62 -23.81
CA LYS A 77 4.57 -9.53 -22.76
C LYS A 77 4.28 -8.88 -21.42
N TRP A 78 3.52 -9.58 -20.59
CA TRP A 78 3.11 -9.10 -19.28
C TRP A 78 2.95 -10.28 -18.32
N PHE A 79 2.99 -9.97 -17.03
CA PHE A 79 2.52 -10.86 -15.99
C PHE A 79 1.70 -10.10 -14.94
N SER A 80 0.83 -10.82 -14.25
CA SER A 80 0.02 -10.31 -13.15
C SER A 80 -0.10 -11.35 -12.05
N ILE A 81 -0.44 -10.88 -10.86
CA ILE A 81 -0.64 -11.72 -9.68
C ILE A 81 -2.05 -11.50 -9.19
N CYS A 82 -2.75 -12.59 -8.91
CA CYS A 82 -4.12 -12.57 -8.44
C CYS A 82 -4.34 -13.71 -7.45
N VAL A 83 -5.42 -13.63 -6.69
CA VAL A 83 -5.86 -14.71 -5.79
C VAL A 83 -7.19 -15.29 -6.26
N ILE A 84 -7.33 -16.61 -6.15
CA ILE A 84 -8.59 -17.30 -6.40
C ILE A 84 -9.56 -16.99 -5.26
N CYS A 85 -10.68 -16.36 -5.57
CA CYS A 85 -11.73 -16.08 -4.59
C CYS A 85 -12.83 -17.15 -4.62
N GLU A 86 -13.18 -17.64 -5.82
CA GLU A 86 -14.23 -18.66 -6.01
C GLU A 86 -13.84 -19.61 -7.15
N ILE A 87 -14.33 -20.85 -7.09
CA ILE A 87 -14.06 -21.90 -8.08
C ILE A 87 -15.39 -22.46 -8.56
N ASN A 88 -15.62 -22.37 -9.87
CA ASN A 88 -16.77 -22.94 -10.57
C ASN A 88 -16.27 -23.83 -11.70
N GLU A 89 -16.11 -25.12 -11.42
CA GLU A 89 -15.56 -26.12 -12.35
C GLU A 89 -14.16 -25.75 -12.90
N ASN A 90 -14.10 -25.22 -14.13
CA ASN A 90 -12.86 -24.77 -14.80
C ASN A 90 -12.74 -23.24 -14.87
N ASP A 91 -13.72 -22.52 -14.30
CA ASP A 91 -13.74 -21.08 -14.18
C ASP A 91 -13.39 -20.68 -12.75
N PHE A 92 -12.48 -19.72 -12.61
CA PHE A 92 -12.04 -19.19 -11.33
C PHE A 92 -12.39 -17.71 -11.28
N LEU A 93 -13.02 -17.25 -10.19
CA LEU A 93 -13.11 -15.83 -9.91
C LEU A 93 -11.79 -15.42 -9.27
N VAL A 94 -11.06 -14.52 -9.90
CA VAL A 94 -9.77 -14.04 -9.40
C VAL A 94 -9.80 -12.54 -9.12
N SER A 95 -9.09 -12.11 -8.08
CA SER A 95 -9.02 -10.71 -7.66
C SER A 95 -7.60 -10.29 -7.30
N ASP A 96 -7.33 -8.99 -7.36
CA ASP A 96 -6.14 -8.37 -6.76
C ASP A 96 -6.36 -7.84 -5.34
N LEU A 97 -7.52 -8.16 -4.72
CA LEU A 97 -7.99 -7.63 -3.44
C LEU A 97 -8.28 -6.12 -3.43
N HIS A 98 -8.11 -5.43 -4.56
CA HIS A 98 -8.29 -3.97 -4.70
C HIS A 98 -9.28 -3.62 -5.82
N HIS A 99 -10.53 -4.06 -5.63
CA HIS A 99 -11.69 -3.65 -6.45
C HIS A 99 -11.68 -4.13 -7.91
N SER A 100 -10.85 -5.13 -8.25
CA SER A 100 -10.94 -5.81 -9.54
C SER A 100 -11.24 -7.29 -9.37
N ALA A 101 -12.17 -7.76 -10.19
CA ALA A 101 -12.55 -9.17 -10.26
C ALA A 101 -12.59 -9.58 -11.73
N PHE A 102 -11.84 -10.63 -12.06
CA PHE A 102 -11.79 -11.20 -13.39
C PHE A 102 -12.24 -12.65 -13.33
N LYS A 103 -12.90 -13.08 -14.39
CA LYS A 103 -13.17 -14.50 -14.63
C LYS A 103 -11.96 -15.09 -15.34
N LEU A 104 -11.28 -16.03 -14.70
CA LEU A 104 -10.20 -16.80 -15.28
C LEU A 104 -10.78 -18.13 -15.80
N THR A 105 -10.75 -18.35 -17.11
CA THR A 105 -11.22 -19.59 -17.72
C THR A 105 -10.02 -20.40 -18.19
N CYS A 106 -9.94 -21.66 -17.76
CA CYS A 106 -8.90 -22.58 -18.19
C CYS A 106 -9.49 -23.70 -19.06
N LYS A 107 -8.83 -24.03 -20.17
CA LYS A 107 -9.23 -25.19 -20.98
C LYS A 107 -8.97 -26.52 -20.26
N HIS A 108 -8.00 -26.53 -19.34
CA HIS A 108 -7.59 -27.69 -18.57
C HIS A 108 -8.04 -27.55 -17.11
N LYS A 109 -8.39 -28.68 -16.49
CA LYS A 109 -8.67 -28.73 -15.06
C LYS A 109 -7.36 -28.54 -14.29
N LEU A 110 -7.29 -27.49 -13.48
CA LEU A 110 -6.12 -27.17 -12.66
C LEU A 110 -6.38 -27.54 -11.19
N PRO A 111 -5.42 -28.14 -10.47
CA PRO A 111 -5.60 -28.58 -9.09
C PRO A 111 -5.41 -27.41 -8.09
N TYR A 112 -6.02 -26.26 -8.38
CA TYR A 112 -5.95 -25.08 -7.52
C TYR A 112 -7.11 -25.04 -6.53
N LYS A 113 -6.87 -24.39 -5.39
CA LYS A 113 -7.83 -24.21 -4.31
C LYS A 113 -8.20 -22.74 -4.14
N VAL A 114 -9.35 -22.49 -3.53
CA VAL A 114 -9.75 -21.13 -3.12
C VAL A 114 -8.62 -20.55 -2.26
N PHE A 115 -8.30 -19.27 -2.47
CA PHE A 115 -7.20 -18.52 -1.87
C PHE A 115 -5.77 -18.92 -2.27
N ASP A 116 -5.62 -19.75 -3.29
CA ASP A 116 -4.34 -19.88 -3.97
C ASP A 116 -3.99 -18.56 -4.68
N VAL A 117 -2.77 -18.09 -4.43
CA VAL A 117 -2.21 -16.94 -5.12
C VAL A 117 -1.50 -17.42 -6.37
N LEU A 118 -1.90 -16.90 -7.51
CA LEU A 118 -1.45 -17.30 -8.83
C LEU A 118 -0.66 -16.17 -9.48
N ILE A 119 0.31 -16.56 -10.30
CA ILE A 119 0.92 -15.69 -11.30
C ILE A 119 0.42 -16.13 -12.68
N ILE A 120 -0.02 -15.15 -13.46
CA ILE A 120 -0.51 -15.33 -14.83
C ILE A 120 0.39 -14.52 -15.75
N SER A 121 0.79 -15.08 -16.88
CA SER A 121 1.61 -14.38 -17.87
C SER A 121 1.10 -14.61 -19.28
N CYS A 122 1.08 -13.53 -20.08
CA CYS A 122 0.82 -13.59 -21.52
C CYS A 122 -0.43 -14.42 -21.90
N ALA A 123 -1.45 -14.37 -21.05
CA ALA A 123 -2.74 -15.01 -21.30
C ALA A 123 -3.62 -14.14 -22.22
N PHE A 124 -4.62 -14.74 -22.84
CA PHE A 124 -5.55 -13.99 -23.69
C PHE A 124 -6.58 -13.26 -22.83
N VAL A 125 -6.74 -11.96 -23.03
CA VAL A 125 -7.62 -11.07 -22.26
C VAL A 125 -8.78 -10.63 -23.15
N ASN A 126 -10.00 -10.73 -22.62
CA ASN A 126 -11.22 -10.23 -23.24
C ASN A 126 -12.12 -9.59 -22.18
N TYR A 127 -12.18 -8.26 -22.14
CA TYR A 127 -12.88 -7.51 -21.08
C TYR A 127 -12.47 -8.00 -19.68
N ASN A 128 -13.40 -8.53 -18.89
CA ASN A 128 -13.16 -9.06 -17.55
C ASN A 128 -12.87 -10.57 -17.54
N ILE A 129 -12.50 -11.14 -18.69
CA ILE A 129 -12.20 -12.58 -18.83
C ILE A 129 -10.72 -12.74 -19.23
N ILE A 130 -10.00 -13.57 -18.48
CA ILE A 130 -8.65 -14.03 -18.81
C ILE A 130 -8.75 -15.50 -19.20
N ARG A 131 -8.34 -15.85 -20.41
CA ARG A 131 -8.35 -17.22 -20.93
C ARG A 131 -6.94 -17.79 -20.93
N ILE A 132 -6.77 -18.89 -20.21
CA ILE A 132 -5.53 -19.67 -20.20
C ILE A 132 -5.64 -20.76 -21.27
N THR A 133 -4.80 -20.65 -22.30
CA THR A 133 -4.73 -21.62 -23.40
C THR A 133 -3.64 -22.66 -23.18
N ASP A 134 -2.56 -22.29 -22.49
CA ASP A 134 -1.44 -23.17 -22.14
C ASP A 134 -1.23 -23.17 -20.61
N PRO A 135 -1.16 -24.33 -19.94
CA PRO A 135 -0.81 -24.42 -18.52
C PRO A 135 0.48 -23.67 -18.14
N LYS A 136 1.42 -23.46 -19.06
CA LYS A 136 2.65 -22.68 -18.82
C LYS A 136 2.40 -21.19 -18.58
N GLN A 137 1.22 -20.67 -18.93
CA GLN A 137 0.83 -19.27 -18.71
C GLN A 137 0.40 -18.99 -17.27
N ILE A 138 0.26 -20.01 -16.44
CA ILE A 138 -0.22 -19.88 -15.07
C ILE A 138 0.60 -20.73 -14.12
N LYS A 139 0.90 -20.19 -12.94
CA LYS A 139 1.61 -20.93 -11.90
C LYS A 139 1.12 -20.51 -10.52
N ARG A 140 1.06 -21.45 -9.59
CA ARG A 140 0.77 -21.17 -8.19
C ARG A 140 2.01 -20.61 -7.50
N LEU A 141 1.88 -19.42 -6.92
CA LEU A 141 2.92 -18.81 -6.08
C LEU A 141 2.82 -19.30 -4.64
N GLY A 142 1.60 -19.39 -4.12
CA GLY A 142 1.37 -19.62 -2.70
C GLY A 142 -0.09 -19.85 -2.36
N HIS A 143 -0.39 -19.76 -1.06
CA HIS A 143 -1.74 -19.78 -0.50
C HIS A 143 -1.84 -18.75 0.63
N CYS A 144 -3.03 -18.18 0.80
CA CYS A 144 -3.32 -17.19 1.82
C CYS A 144 -4.63 -17.51 2.55
N ASP A 145 -4.53 -18.09 3.75
CA ASP A 145 -5.68 -18.46 4.59
C ASP A 145 -6.35 -17.25 5.23
N LYS A 146 -5.71 -16.08 5.18
CA LYS A 146 -6.18 -14.84 5.84
C LYS A 146 -7.10 -14.00 4.98
N ILE A 147 -7.45 -14.45 3.78
CA ILE A 147 -8.41 -13.75 2.93
C ILE A 147 -9.83 -13.99 3.43
N ILE A 148 -10.54 -12.90 3.70
CA ILE A 148 -11.91 -12.89 4.18
C ILE A 148 -12.78 -11.98 3.32
N LYS A 149 -14.10 -12.13 3.43
CA LYS A 149 -15.02 -11.15 2.86
C LYS A 149 -14.97 -9.85 3.68
N CYS A 150 -15.09 -8.71 3.01
CA CYS A 150 -15.13 -7.41 3.66
C CYS A 150 -16.29 -7.35 4.67
N GLY A 151 -16.03 -6.89 5.90
CA GLY A 151 -16.99 -6.92 7.01
C GLY A 151 -18.24 -6.07 6.79
N ARG A 152 -18.13 -5.00 5.97
CA ARG A 152 -19.26 -4.18 5.50
C ARG A 152 -19.65 -4.44 4.05
N CYS A 153 -19.38 -5.63 3.51
CA CYS A 153 -19.64 -5.92 2.10
C CYS A 153 -21.15 -5.88 1.81
N ASP A 154 -21.57 -4.93 0.97
CA ASP A 154 -22.88 -4.93 0.34
C ASP A 154 -22.75 -5.49 -1.10
N PRO A 155 -23.47 -6.59 -1.45
CA PRO A 155 -23.45 -7.16 -2.79
C PRO A 155 -23.85 -6.18 -3.90
N THR A 156 -24.64 -5.16 -3.58
CA THR A 156 -25.12 -4.17 -4.54
C THR A 156 -24.07 -3.07 -4.81
N ASN A 157 -23.10 -2.91 -3.91
CA ASN A 157 -22.11 -1.85 -4.01
C ASN A 157 -20.91 -2.27 -4.86
N LYS A 158 -20.90 -1.82 -6.12
CA LYS A 158 -19.82 -2.06 -7.09
C LYS A 158 -18.45 -1.52 -6.66
N LYS A 159 -18.39 -0.65 -5.65
CA LYS A 159 -17.13 -0.08 -5.14
C LYS A 159 -16.51 -0.94 -4.04
N CYS A 160 -17.15 -2.01 -3.57
CA CYS A 160 -16.55 -2.93 -2.59
C CYS A 160 -15.59 -3.90 -3.30
N SER A 161 -14.41 -4.20 -2.71
CA SER A 161 -13.49 -5.21 -3.26
C SER A 161 -13.97 -6.64 -3.02
N GLN A 162 -15.02 -6.82 -2.20
CA GLN A 162 -15.61 -8.07 -1.71
C GLN A 162 -14.67 -8.90 -0.83
N TYR A 163 -13.43 -9.13 -1.27
CA TYR A 163 -12.41 -9.89 -0.57
C TYR A 163 -11.25 -8.99 -0.13
N ILE A 164 -10.69 -9.26 1.05
CA ILE A 164 -9.58 -8.52 1.65
C ILE A 164 -8.67 -9.48 2.41
N ASP A 165 -7.41 -9.11 2.62
CA ASP A 165 -6.55 -9.79 3.59
C ASP A 165 -6.84 -9.23 4.99
N SER A 166 -7.23 -10.10 5.92
CA SER A 166 -7.55 -9.73 7.31
C SER A 166 -6.40 -9.07 8.06
N ARG A 167 -5.15 -9.22 7.59
CA ARG A 167 -3.98 -8.53 8.16
C ARG A 167 -3.93 -7.04 7.83
N ASP A 168 -4.48 -6.64 6.69
CA ASP A 168 -4.57 -5.22 6.30
C ASP A 168 -5.83 -4.56 6.91
N GLY A 169 -6.80 -5.35 7.40
CA GLY A 169 -7.96 -4.89 8.16
C GLY A 169 -9.20 -5.75 7.94
N THR A 170 -10.34 -5.35 8.54
CA THR A 170 -11.63 -6.04 8.38
C THR A 170 -12.51 -5.45 7.27
N ASN A 171 -12.12 -4.33 6.68
CA ASN A 171 -12.87 -3.62 5.64
C ASN A 171 -11.98 -3.34 4.43
N CYS A 172 -12.58 -3.30 3.24
CA CYS A 172 -11.88 -2.88 2.02
C CYS A 172 -11.55 -1.38 2.02
N ASP A 173 -10.65 -0.94 1.13
CA ASP A 173 -10.20 0.46 1.05
C ASP A 173 -11.37 1.44 0.96
N TYR A 174 -12.40 1.10 0.17
CA TYR A 174 -13.62 1.87 0.04
C TYR A 174 -14.39 2.02 1.36
N HIS A 175 -14.72 0.91 2.04
CA HIS A 175 -15.47 0.95 3.30
C HIS A 175 -14.63 1.50 4.46
N THR A 176 -13.31 1.37 4.41
CA THR A 176 -12.39 2.02 5.34
C THR A 176 -12.43 3.53 5.18
N THR A 177 -12.39 4.03 3.93
CA THR A 177 -12.53 5.46 3.63
C THR A 177 -13.90 5.99 4.06
N GLN A 178 -14.98 5.23 3.78
CA GLN A 178 -16.32 5.60 4.22
C GLN A 178 -16.41 5.66 5.76
N SER A 179 -15.89 4.66 6.46
CA SER A 179 -15.87 4.63 7.93
C SER A 179 -15.06 5.80 8.52
N PHE A 180 -13.95 6.17 7.86
CA PHE A 180 -13.16 7.34 8.24
C PHE A 180 -13.94 8.64 8.07
N MET A 181 -14.68 8.80 6.96
CA MET A 181 -15.54 9.96 6.73
C MET A 181 -16.69 10.02 7.73
N GLU A 182 -17.35 8.90 8.03
CA GLU A 182 -18.40 8.77 9.04
C GLU A 182 -17.88 9.15 10.44
N ALA A 183 -16.73 8.59 10.85
CA ALA A 183 -16.09 8.93 12.12
C ALA A 183 -15.65 10.41 12.21
N GLY A 184 -15.42 11.05 11.06
CA GLY A 184 -15.14 12.48 10.96
C GLY A 184 -16.37 13.38 11.05
N GLN A 185 -17.59 12.86 10.84
CA GLN A 185 -18.84 13.63 10.94
C GLN A 185 -19.25 13.87 12.40
N ASP A 186 -19.00 12.90 13.29
CA ASP A 186 -19.26 13.03 14.73
C ASP A 186 -18.14 13.75 15.49
N ARG A 187 -16.98 13.91 14.86
CA ARG A 187 -15.98 14.86 15.35
C ARG A 187 -16.47 16.25 14.96
N GLN A 188 -16.89 17.03 15.94
CA GLN A 188 -16.89 18.49 15.84
C GLN A 188 -15.45 18.97 15.59
N LEU A 189 -14.93 18.78 14.37
CA LEU A 189 -13.84 19.59 13.86
C LEU A 189 -14.43 20.98 13.74
N LEU A 190 -14.27 21.82 14.78
CA LEU A 190 -14.25 23.29 14.76
C LEU A 190 -14.91 23.88 13.50
N LYS A 191 -16.17 23.54 13.25
CA LYS A 191 -16.97 24.25 12.27
C LYS A 191 -17.21 25.54 13.03
N GLN A 192 -16.55 26.62 12.64
CA GLN A 192 -16.94 27.96 13.06
C GLN A 192 -18.45 28.00 12.95
N THR A 193 -19.10 27.97 14.11
CA THR A 193 -20.54 28.04 14.22
C THR A 193 -20.87 29.48 13.84
N THR A 194 -21.14 29.74 12.57
CA THR A 194 -22.01 30.85 12.21
C THR A 194 -23.40 30.48 12.72
N LEU A 195 -23.63 30.75 14.01
CA LEU A 195 -24.91 30.61 14.68
C LEU A 195 -25.94 31.51 13.96
N PRO A 196 -27.11 30.99 13.54
CA PRO A 196 -28.13 31.77 12.83
C PRO A 196 -28.88 32.81 13.67
N TYR A 197 -28.41 33.13 14.88
CA TYR A 197 -29.10 34.02 15.83
C TYR A 197 -28.18 35.06 16.49
N ALA A 198 -26.99 35.29 15.94
CA ALA A 198 -26.03 36.27 16.48
C ALA A 198 -26.33 37.73 16.10
N ASN A 199 -27.61 38.16 16.09
CA ASN A 199 -27.95 39.55 15.80
C ASN A 199 -28.25 40.41 17.01
N GLU A 200 -28.32 39.85 18.22
CA GLU A 200 -28.43 40.67 19.43
C GLU A 200 -27.52 40.07 20.51
N LEU A 201 -26.33 40.65 20.65
CA LEU A 201 -25.48 40.46 21.82
C LEU A 201 -26.24 41.02 23.04
N PRO A 202 -26.39 40.27 24.14
CA PRO A 202 -26.97 40.84 25.37
C PRO A 202 -26.10 42.04 25.82
N ASP A 203 -26.72 43.10 26.32
CA ASP A 203 -26.02 44.35 26.70
C ASP A 203 -24.82 44.13 27.65
N SER A 204 -24.84 43.03 28.42
CA SER A 204 -23.72 42.60 29.27
C SER A 204 -22.46 42.15 28.51
N MET A 205 -22.54 41.98 27.20
CA MET A 205 -21.45 41.59 26.30
C MET A 205 -21.11 42.66 25.27
N ILE A 206 -21.73 43.85 25.35
CA ILE A 206 -21.29 45.03 24.61
C ILE A 206 -20.10 45.59 25.40
N PRO A 207 -18.86 45.55 24.86
CA PRO A 207 -17.72 46.08 25.57
C PRO A 207 -17.88 47.60 25.71
N ASN A 208 -17.70 48.13 26.92
CA ASN A 208 -17.52 49.57 27.10
C ASN A 208 -16.28 49.97 26.28
N GLU A 209 -16.49 50.82 25.25
CA GLU A 209 -15.49 51.10 24.21
C GLU A 209 -14.19 51.74 24.72
N ASP A 210 -14.12 52.15 26.00
CA ASP A 210 -12.96 52.85 26.55
C ASP A 210 -12.02 52.03 27.47
N GLU A 211 -12.39 50.82 27.95
CA GLU A 211 -11.57 50.12 28.96
C GLU A 211 -10.96 48.77 28.54
N ASP A 212 -11.55 48.01 27.61
CA ASP A 212 -11.12 46.62 27.35
C ASP A 212 -10.21 46.40 26.13
N LEU A 213 -9.89 47.44 25.35
CA LEU A 213 -9.00 47.33 24.19
C LEU A 213 -7.50 47.14 24.53
N LYS A 214 -7.13 46.98 25.81
CA LYS A 214 -5.71 46.90 26.23
C LYS A 214 -5.17 45.51 26.55
N TYR A 215 -5.98 44.44 26.62
CA TYR A 215 -5.46 43.13 27.03
C TYR A 215 -6.04 41.93 26.26
N VAL A 216 -5.97 41.95 24.92
CA VAL A 216 -5.93 40.67 24.19
C VAL A 216 -4.46 40.27 24.06
N SER A 217 -3.97 39.54 25.06
CA SER A 217 -2.67 38.87 24.96
C SER A 217 -2.74 37.84 23.84
N ARG A 218 -1.92 38.02 22.80
CA ARG A 218 -1.69 37.04 21.72
C ARG A 218 -0.80 35.86 22.17
N ASP A 219 -0.54 35.72 23.47
CA ASP A 219 0.46 34.80 24.00
C ASP A 219 -0.22 33.55 24.59
N ASP A 220 -0.62 32.64 23.70
CA ASP A 220 -1.20 31.32 24.02
C ASP A 220 -0.22 30.40 24.81
N SER A 221 1.00 30.89 25.06
CA SER A 221 2.08 30.22 25.78
C SER A 221 1.67 29.68 27.16
N ALA A 222 0.77 30.36 27.88
CA ALA A 222 0.32 29.92 29.21
C ALA A 222 -0.60 28.68 29.13
N ALA A 223 -1.55 28.68 28.18
CA ALA A 223 -2.47 27.56 27.96
C ALA A 223 -1.72 26.33 27.44
N ILE A 224 -0.76 26.53 26.53
CA ILE A 224 0.10 25.47 26.00
C ILE A 224 0.97 24.88 27.12
N LYS A 225 1.55 25.71 28.00
CA LYS A 225 2.31 25.24 29.17
C LYS A 225 1.46 24.43 30.14
N ALA A 226 0.26 24.91 30.49
CA ALA A 226 -0.66 24.19 31.37
C ALA A 226 -1.08 22.83 30.80
N TYR A 227 -1.28 22.75 29.47
CA TYR A 227 -1.57 21.50 28.79
C TYR A 227 -0.39 20.51 28.82
N LEU A 228 0.83 20.98 28.57
CA LEU A 228 2.04 20.14 28.60
C LEU A 228 2.37 19.66 30.02
N GLU A 229 2.10 20.46 31.05
CA GLU A 229 2.28 20.09 32.46
C GLU A 229 1.24 19.08 32.95
N SER A 230 0.00 19.16 32.45
CA SER A 230 -1.04 18.15 32.75
C SER A 230 -0.82 16.84 31.98
N HIS A 231 -0.06 16.87 30.88
CA HIS A 231 0.18 15.73 29.99
C HIS A 231 1.68 15.42 29.77
N LYS A 232 2.46 15.38 30.86
CA LYS A 232 3.94 15.27 30.85
C LYS A 232 4.51 14.08 30.06
N TYR A 233 3.77 12.98 29.92
CA TYR A 233 4.21 11.78 29.17
C TYR A 233 3.57 11.65 27.78
N GLY A 234 2.72 12.61 27.40
CA GLY A 234 2.02 12.63 26.13
C GLY A 234 2.95 12.81 24.94
N ARG A 235 2.48 12.39 23.75
CA ARG A 235 3.23 12.47 22.50
C ARG A 235 3.65 13.92 22.17
N SER A 236 2.80 14.88 22.50
CA SER A 236 3.03 16.32 22.34
C SER A 236 4.15 16.84 23.27
N ALA A 237 4.20 16.38 24.52
CA ALA A 237 5.26 16.74 25.46
C ALA A 237 6.63 16.17 25.05
N LYS A 238 6.66 14.94 24.52
CA LYS A 238 7.89 14.33 23.96
C LYS A 238 8.43 15.10 22.75
N LEU A 239 7.54 15.59 21.88
CA LEU A 239 7.90 16.40 20.72
C LEU A 239 8.45 17.77 21.13
N VAL A 240 7.80 18.46 22.07
CA VAL A 240 8.28 19.76 22.58
C VAL A 240 9.65 19.62 23.24
N HIS A 241 9.85 18.58 24.05
CA HIS A 241 11.16 18.28 24.66
C HIS A 241 12.25 17.99 23.59
N ALA A 242 11.92 17.25 22.54
CA ALA A 242 12.84 16.96 21.44
C ALA A 242 13.22 18.23 20.64
N ILE A 243 12.27 19.15 20.44
CA ILE A 243 12.49 20.44 19.76
C ILE A 243 13.33 21.37 20.64
N GLN A 244 13.07 21.41 21.95
CA GLN A 244 13.88 22.18 22.90
C GLN A 244 15.32 21.67 23.01
N LEU A 245 15.53 20.35 22.88
CA LEU A 245 16.87 19.75 22.82
C LEU A 245 17.66 20.10 21.55
N GLN A 246 16.99 20.52 20.47
CA GLN A 246 17.65 20.85 19.19
C GLN A 246 18.07 22.31 19.06
N ASN A 247 17.56 23.22 19.90
CA ASN A 247 17.81 24.67 19.79
C ASN A 247 19.05 25.17 20.54
N SER A 248 20.14 24.40 20.54
CA SER A 248 21.48 24.97 20.79
C SER A 248 22.58 24.10 20.17
N PRO A 249 22.93 24.32 18.89
CA PRO A 249 24.24 23.91 18.42
C PRO A 249 25.28 24.79 19.12
N VAL A 250 25.85 24.31 20.22
CA VAL A 250 27.03 24.94 20.81
C VAL A 250 28.20 24.64 19.87
N ILE A 251 28.52 25.59 18.99
CA ILE A 251 29.83 25.62 18.33
C ILE A 251 30.86 25.73 19.46
N GLY A 252 31.78 24.77 19.54
CA GLY A 252 32.77 24.70 20.60
C GLY A 252 32.46 23.75 21.76
N LYS A 253 31.68 22.69 21.51
CA LYS A 253 31.51 21.59 22.47
C LYS A 253 32.86 20.87 22.70
N GLY A 254 33.66 21.39 23.63
CA GLY A 254 35.00 20.86 23.96
C GLY A 254 36.05 21.91 24.33
N PHE A 255 35.82 23.19 24.10
CA PHE A 255 36.80 24.26 24.43
C PHE A 255 36.45 24.93 25.76
N LYS A 256 37.46 25.26 26.55
CA LYS A 256 37.34 26.07 27.77
C LYS A 256 37.82 27.50 27.51
N SER A 257 37.36 28.43 28.34
CA SER A 257 37.79 29.82 28.25
C SER A 257 39.32 29.91 28.45
N GLY A 258 40.03 30.41 27.44
CA GLY A 258 41.50 30.49 27.41
C GLY A 258 42.19 29.60 26.38
N ASP A 259 41.47 28.74 25.66
CA ASP A 259 42.06 27.92 24.60
C ASP A 259 42.38 28.77 23.35
N GLU A 260 43.66 29.01 23.06
CA GLU A 260 44.12 29.65 21.82
C GLU A 260 44.00 28.70 20.63
N ILE A 261 43.18 29.07 19.64
CA ILE A 261 43.13 28.37 18.34
C ILE A 261 44.19 29.02 17.44
N ARG A 262 45.30 28.31 17.23
CA ARG A 262 46.30 28.71 16.22
C ARG A 262 45.98 28.03 14.89
N LEU A 263 45.86 28.85 13.84
CA LEU A 263 45.71 28.42 12.44
C LEU A 263 47.08 28.08 11.84
#